data_AF-A0A1B5Z7D5-F1
#
_entry.id   AF-A0A1B5Z7D5-F1
#
_cell.length_a   1.000
_cell.length_b   1.000
_cell.length_c   1.000
_cell.angle_alpha   90.00
_cell.angle_beta   90.00
_cell.angle_gamma   90.00
#
_symmetry.space_group_name_H-M   'P 1'
#
loop_
_entity.id
_entity.type
_entity.pdbx_description
1 polymer ?
#
loop_
_entity_poly.entity_id
_entity_poly.type
_entity_poly.pdbx_seq_one_letter_code
_entity_poly.pdbx_strand_id
1 'polypeptide(L)'
;MDRCGTHGSSYSSPVKGKTYKFAYIWVGNSETQCPGQCAWPFHQPIYGPQNPPLVSPNNDVGVDGMVINLASLLAGTATNPFGNGFFQGPSEAPLEAASACPGVYGKGAYPGYAGDLLVDSTTGASFNAHGDNGRKYLLPALYDPSTASCSTLV
;
A
#
# COMPACT_ATOMS: atom_id res chain seq x y z
N MET A 1 14.65 -3.62 10.54
CA MET A 1 13.84 -2.48 11.01
C MET A 1 13.09 -2.02 9.78
N ASP A 2 12.07 -2.78 9.40
CA ASP A 2 11.63 -2.91 8.00
C ASP A 2 10.19 -2.42 7.84
N ARG A 3 10.02 -1.10 7.99
CA ARG A 3 8.73 -0.43 7.83
C ARG A 3 8.84 0.61 6.73
N CYS A 4 7.97 0.50 5.74
CA CYS A 4 7.89 1.42 4.60
C CYS A 4 7.09 2.70 4.92
N GLY A 5 6.43 2.71 6.08
CA GLY A 5 5.71 3.85 6.60
C GLY A 5 4.87 3.47 7.83
N THR A 6 4.12 4.43 8.34
CA THR A 6 3.15 4.26 9.44
C THR A 6 2.06 5.30 9.30
N HIS A 7 0.87 4.99 9.79
CA HIS A 7 -0.11 6.02 10.16
C HIS A 7 -0.22 6.10 11.67
N GLY A 8 -0.75 7.21 12.16
CA GLY A 8 -0.91 7.46 13.58
C GLY A 8 -1.84 8.64 13.82
N SER A 9 -1.99 9.02 15.08
CA SER A 9 -2.80 10.18 15.44
C SER A 9 -2.14 11.01 16.52
N SER A 10 -2.43 12.30 16.50
CA SER A 10 -1.94 13.26 17.48
C SER A 10 -3.04 14.27 17.81
N TYR A 11 -2.75 15.16 18.74
CA TYR A 11 -3.62 16.24 19.15
C TYR A 11 -3.15 17.56 18.56
N SER A 12 -4.09 18.34 18.02
CA SER A 12 -3.83 19.66 17.51
C SER A 12 -3.43 20.62 18.63
N SER A 13 -2.80 21.74 18.29
CA SER A 13 -2.70 22.86 19.23
C SER A 13 -4.10 23.32 19.68
N PRO A 14 -4.27 23.78 20.93
CA PRO A 14 -5.56 24.26 21.42
C PRO A 14 -6.06 25.46 20.61
N VAL A 15 -7.28 25.37 20.07
CA VAL A 15 -7.97 26.48 19.40
C VAL A 15 -9.22 26.82 20.20
N LYS A 16 -9.28 28.03 20.77
CA LYS A 16 -10.36 28.46 21.68
C LYS A 16 -10.59 27.49 22.86
N GLY A 17 -9.51 26.97 23.43
CA GLY A 17 -9.56 26.01 24.54
C GLY A 17 -10.00 24.59 24.16
N LYS A 18 -10.20 24.30 22.87
CA LYS A 18 -10.52 22.97 22.37
C LYS A 18 -9.34 22.34 21.65
N THR A 19 -9.11 21.08 21.92
CA THR A 19 -8.08 20.26 21.27
C THR A 19 -8.79 19.25 20.37
N TYR A 20 -8.34 19.11 19.14
CA TYR A 20 -8.90 18.15 18.18
C TYR A 20 -7.87 17.05 17.92
N LYS A 21 -8.35 15.82 17.78
CA LYS A 21 -7.49 14.71 17.36
C LYS A 21 -7.42 14.70 15.83
N PHE A 22 -6.23 14.51 15.27
CA PHE A 22 -6.03 14.36 13.84
C PHE A 22 -5.18 13.11 13.55
N ALA A 23 -5.41 12.52 12.39
CA ALA A 23 -4.60 11.42 11.91
C ALA A 23 -3.53 11.94 10.94
N TYR A 24 -2.40 11.24 10.85
CA TYR A 24 -1.32 11.55 9.94
C TYR A 24 -0.73 10.26 9.37
N ILE A 25 -0.11 10.38 8.20
CA ILE A 25 0.60 9.32 7.52
C ILE A 25 2.05 9.77 7.36
N TRP A 26 2.98 8.85 7.62
CA TRP A 26 4.39 9.00 7.30
C TRP A 26 4.79 7.87 6.35
N VAL A 27 5.34 8.22 5.19
CA VAL A 27 5.84 7.26 4.19
C VAL A 27 7.34 7.48 4.02
N GLY A 28 8.10 6.39 4.07
CA GLY A 28 9.53 6.40 3.81
C GLY A 28 9.86 6.41 2.33
N ASN A 29 11.08 6.84 1.97
CA ASN A 29 11.56 6.72 0.61
C ASN A 29 11.81 5.23 0.28
N SER A 30 10.98 4.66 -0.60
CA SER A 30 11.02 3.23 -0.93
C SER A 30 12.25 2.80 -1.73
N GLU A 31 13.01 3.73 -2.32
CA GLU A 31 14.27 3.45 -3.02
C GLU A 31 15.45 3.22 -2.06
N THR A 32 15.38 3.80 -0.85
CA THR A 32 16.48 3.74 0.12
C THR A 32 16.13 2.96 1.37
N GLN A 33 14.86 2.94 1.76
CA GLN A 33 14.37 2.21 2.92
C GLN A 33 13.84 0.84 2.47
N CYS A 34 14.68 -0.19 2.61
CA CYS A 34 14.38 -1.59 2.29
C CYS A 34 13.71 -1.79 0.90
N PRO A 35 14.42 -1.54 -0.22
CA PRO A 35 13.80 -1.48 -1.55
C PRO A 35 13.06 -2.75 -1.96
N GLY A 36 13.63 -3.92 -1.64
CA GLY A 36 12.98 -5.19 -1.92
C GLY A 36 11.70 -5.47 -1.10
N GLN A 37 11.38 -4.66 -0.10
CA GLN A 37 10.08 -4.73 0.59
C GLN A 37 9.19 -3.56 0.19
N CYS A 38 9.73 -2.34 0.21
CA CYS A 38 8.93 -1.12 0.07
C CYS A 38 8.62 -0.76 -1.38
N ALA A 39 9.37 -1.28 -2.33
CA ALA A 39 9.12 -1.09 -3.75
C ALA A 39 8.72 -2.40 -4.47
N TRP A 40 8.42 -3.48 -3.74
CA TRP A 40 7.87 -4.68 -4.37
C TRP A 40 6.46 -4.38 -4.95
N PRO A 41 6.16 -4.71 -6.22
CA PRO A 41 6.84 -5.68 -7.08
C PRO A 41 7.81 -5.08 -8.11
N PHE A 42 8.13 -3.79 -8.01
CA PHE A 42 9.03 -3.06 -8.92
C PHE A 42 10.51 -3.17 -8.54
N HIS A 43 10.81 -3.74 -7.37
CA HIS A 43 12.15 -4.11 -6.95
C HIS A 43 12.22 -5.59 -6.55
N GLN A 44 13.38 -6.21 -6.73
CA GLN A 44 13.62 -7.60 -6.36
C GLN A 44 13.42 -7.79 -4.85
N PRO A 45 12.61 -8.78 -4.41
CA PRO A 45 12.31 -8.94 -3.00
C PRO A 45 13.48 -9.51 -2.20
N ILE A 46 13.57 -9.13 -0.92
CA ILE A 46 14.65 -9.59 -0.01
C ILE A 46 14.54 -11.09 0.28
N TYR A 47 13.32 -11.63 0.30
CA TYR A 47 13.01 -13.03 0.56
C TYR A 47 11.88 -13.52 -0.35
N GLY A 48 11.73 -14.83 -0.49
CA GLY A 48 10.70 -15.44 -1.34
C GLY A 48 11.11 -15.54 -2.82
N PRO A 49 10.15 -15.79 -3.74
CA PRO A 49 10.44 -15.99 -5.15
C PRO A 49 11.17 -14.80 -5.78
N GLN A 50 12.28 -15.09 -6.46
CA GLN A 50 13.19 -14.09 -7.05
C GLN A 50 12.86 -13.82 -8.52
N ASN A 51 11.56 -13.71 -8.83
CA ASN A 51 11.10 -13.38 -10.18
C ASN A 51 11.61 -11.98 -10.56
N PRO A 52 11.87 -11.72 -11.87
CA PRO A 52 12.24 -10.38 -12.33
C PRO A 52 11.22 -9.33 -11.86
N PRO A 53 11.67 -8.16 -11.39
CA PRO A 53 10.78 -7.08 -10.99
C PRO A 53 9.90 -6.61 -12.15
N LEU A 54 8.70 -6.13 -11.83
CA LEU A 54 7.80 -5.52 -12.80
C LEU A 54 8.32 -4.14 -13.21
N VAL A 55 7.88 -3.67 -14.38
CA VAL A 55 8.20 -2.32 -14.85
C VAL A 55 7.28 -1.31 -14.15
N SER A 56 7.87 -0.26 -13.59
CA SER A 56 7.21 0.77 -12.80
C SER A 56 6.40 1.74 -13.69
N PRO A 57 5.12 2.02 -13.40
CA PRO A 57 4.27 2.83 -14.27
C PRO A 57 4.61 4.33 -14.30
N ASN A 58 5.36 4.84 -13.33
CA ASN A 58 5.82 6.22 -13.30
C ASN A 58 7.32 6.37 -13.58
N ASN A 59 7.95 5.33 -14.14
CA ASN A 59 9.38 5.29 -14.50
C ASN A 59 10.34 5.53 -13.32
N ASP A 60 9.87 5.33 -12.09
CA ASP A 60 10.65 5.47 -10.87
C ASP A 60 10.16 4.45 -9.83
N VAL A 61 11.01 3.47 -9.54
CA VAL A 61 10.72 2.37 -8.61
C VAL A 61 10.45 2.88 -7.20
N GLY A 62 11.16 3.92 -6.75
CA GLY A 62 10.98 4.53 -5.43
C GLY A 62 9.64 5.25 -5.31
N VAL A 63 9.27 6.03 -6.32
CA VAL A 63 7.98 6.74 -6.37
C VAL A 63 6.82 5.75 -6.40
N ASP A 64 6.88 4.73 -7.25
CA ASP A 64 5.81 3.75 -7.34
C ASP A 64 5.68 2.89 -6.06
N GLY A 65 6.80 2.57 -5.41
CA GLY A 65 6.81 2.01 -4.06
C GLY A 65 6.16 2.94 -3.03
N MET A 66 6.48 4.24 -3.06
CA MET A 66 5.85 5.22 -2.16
C MET A 66 4.33 5.32 -2.39
N VAL A 67 3.86 5.25 -3.63
CA VAL A 67 2.42 5.27 -3.95
C VAL A 67 1.70 4.06 -3.34
N ILE A 68 2.25 2.86 -3.49
CA ILE A 68 1.71 1.63 -2.88
C ILE A 68 1.60 1.78 -1.36
N ASN A 69 2.68 2.23 -0.72
CA ASN A 69 2.72 2.37 0.74
C ASN A 69 1.77 3.46 1.23
N LEU A 70 1.70 4.60 0.53
CA LEU A 70 0.78 5.69 0.84
C LEU A 70 -0.66 5.22 0.73
N ALA A 71 -1.03 4.53 -0.35
CA ALA A 71 -2.39 4.00 -0.53
C ALA A 71 -2.76 3.00 0.56
N SER A 72 -1.82 2.11 0.92
CA SER A 72 -2.03 1.13 1.99
C SER A 72 -2.28 1.79 3.34
N LEU A 73 -1.45 2.78 3.69
CA LEU A 73 -1.56 3.52 4.94
C LEU A 73 -2.76 4.47 4.96
N LEU A 74 -3.15 5.01 3.81
CA LEU A 74 -4.34 5.83 3.68
C LEU A 74 -5.60 5.02 3.94
N ALA A 75 -5.67 3.79 3.43
CA ALA A 75 -6.77 2.88 3.75
C ALA A 75 -6.83 2.59 5.27
N GLY A 76 -5.70 2.24 5.89
CA GLY A 76 -5.62 2.06 7.35
C GLY A 76 -6.01 3.31 8.14
N THR A 77 -5.56 4.49 7.70
CA THR A 77 -5.91 5.77 8.32
C THR A 77 -7.41 6.07 8.21
N ALA A 78 -8.03 5.78 7.07
CA ALA A 78 -9.45 6.04 6.85
C ALA A 78 -10.33 5.10 7.67
N THR A 79 -9.93 3.82 7.81
CA THR A 79 -10.75 2.80 8.47
C THR A 79 -10.41 2.59 9.95
N ASN A 80 -9.21 2.99 10.38
CA ASN A 80 -8.70 2.82 11.73
C ASN A 80 -7.81 4.01 12.21
N PRO A 81 -8.27 5.27 12.09
CA PRO A 81 -7.43 6.45 12.35
C PRO A 81 -6.85 6.55 13.77
N PHE A 82 -7.48 5.87 14.74
CA PHE A 82 -7.20 6.00 16.17
C PHE A 82 -6.87 4.68 16.86
N GLY A 83 -6.70 3.59 16.11
CA GLY A 83 -6.35 2.27 16.64
C GLY A 83 -7.52 1.49 17.27
N ASN A 84 -8.76 1.94 17.08
CA ASN A 84 -9.97 1.31 17.61
C ASN A 84 -11.10 1.17 16.56
N GLY A 85 -10.74 1.22 15.28
CA GLY A 85 -11.62 1.05 14.13
C GLY A 85 -11.50 -0.34 13.51
N PHE A 86 -11.36 -0.40 12.19
CA PHE A 86 -11.34 -1.64 11.42
C PHE A 86 -9.96 -2.30 11.36
N PHE A 87 -9.83 -3.49 11.97
CA PHE A 87 -8.66 -4.35 11.88
C PHE A 87 -9.01 -5.81 12.23
N GLN A 88 -8.12 -6.74 11.88
CA GLN A 88 -8.14 -8.14 12.27
C GLN A 88 -6.98 -8.45 13.23
N GLY A 89 -7.17 -9.42 14.11
CA GLY A 89 -6.17 -9.83 15.10
C GLY A 89 -6.12 -8.92 16.33
N PRO A 90 -5.07 -9.01 17.15
CA PRO A 90 -4.90 -8.20 18.35
C PRO A 90 -4.58 -6.73 18.02
N SER A 91 -5.02 -5.81 18.88
CA SER A 91 -4.79 -4.36 18.72
C SER A 91 -3.31 -3.95 18.72
N GLU A 92 -2.44 -4.79 19.28
CA GLU A 92 -1.00 -4.58 19.34
C GLU A 92 -0.29 -4.94 18.03
N ALA A 93 -0.93 -5.75 17.18
CA ALA A 93 -0.46 -6.15 15.85
C ALA A 93 -1.62 -6.28 14.85
N PRO A 94 -2.32 -5.17 14.54
CA PRO A 94 -3.52 -5.20 13.72
C PRO A 94 -3.20 -5.42 12.24
N LEU A 95 -3.95 -6.31 11.59
CA LEU A 95 -4.06 -6.36 10.13
C LEU A 95 -5.23 -5.49 9.69
N GLU A 96 -4.94 -4.37 9.04
CA GLU A 96 -5.92 -3.37 8.62
C GLU A 96 -6.36 -3.60 7.17
N ALA A 97 -7.21 -2.72 6.65
CA ALA A 97 -7.85 -2.88 5.33
C ALA A 97 -6.88 -3.30 4.21
N ALA A 98 -5.72 -2.65 4.08
CA ALA A 98 -4.71 -3.02 3.09
C ALA A 98 -3.68 -4.04 3.60
N SER A 99 -3.26 -3.96 4.87
CA SER A 99 -2.21 -4.84 5.40
C SER A 99 -2.68 -6.28 5.63
N ALA A 100 -3.99 -6.52 5.66
CA ALA A 100 -4.58 -7.85 5.56
C ALA A 100 -4.44 -8.50 4.16
N CYS A 101 -4.07 -7.72 3.13
CA CYS A 101 -3.93 -8.16 1.75
C CYS A 101 -2.51 -7.94 1.20
N PRO A 102 -1.45 -8.40 1.90
CA PRO A 102 -0.08 -8.09 1.54
C PRO A 102 0.25 -8.63 0.15
N GLY A 103 0.67 -7.72 -0.74
CA GLY A 103 1.13 -8.04 -2.08
C GLY A 103 0.04 -8.53 -3.06
N VAL A 104 -1.23 -8.40 -2.69
CA VAL A 104 -2.36 -8.67 -3.58
C VAL A 104 -2.69 -7.40 -4.35
N TYR A 105 -2.42 -7.40 -5.66
CA TYR A 105 -2.69 -6.24 -6.53
C TYR A 105 -3.66 -6.54 -7.68
N GLY A 106 -3.70 -7.78 -8.15
CA GLY A 106 -4.64 -8.26 -9.16
C GLY A 106 -5.21 -9.63 -8.81
N LYS A 107 -6.22 -10.06 -9.57
CA LYS A 107 -6.82 -11.38 -9.43
C LYS A 107 -5.77 -12.50 -9.51
N GLY A 108 -5.95 -13.55 -8.71
CA GLY A 108 -5.06 -14.72 -8.72
C GLY A 108 -3.68 -14.49 -8.10
N ALA A 109 -3.45 -13.37 -7.41
CA ALA A 109 -2.20 -13.12 -6.70
C ALA A 109 -1.87 -14.24 -5.69
N TYR A 110 -0.58 -14.56 -5.58
CA TYR A 110 -0.03 -15.53 -4.63
C TYR A 110 1.43 -15.12 -4.29
N PRO A 111 2.08 -15.73 -3.29
CA PRO A 111 3.45 -15.33 -2.91
C PRO A 111 4.42 -15.34 -4.11
N GLY A 112 4.97 -14.16 -4.46
CA GLY A 112 5.86 -13.97 -5.60
C GLY A 112 5.18 -13.59 -6.93
N TYR A 113 3.86 -13.49 -6.96
CA TYR A 113 3.07 -13.07 -8.10
C TYR A 113 2.01 -12.03 -7.70
N ALA A 114 2.11 -10.83 -8.27
CA ALA A 114 1.26 -9.68 -7.94
C ALA A 114 -0.22 -9.84 -8.34
N GLY A 115 -0.53 -10.86 -9.15
CA GLY A 115 -1.84 -11.06 -9.77
C GLY A 115 -1.86 -10.68 -11.24
N ASP A 116 -3.02 -10.89 -11.87
CA ASP A 116 -3.31 -10.52 -13.26
C ASP A 116 -3.39 -8.99 -13.37
N LEU A 117 -2.26 -8.34 -13.67
CA LEU A 117 -2.17 -6.88 -13.83
C LEU A 117 -2.36 -6.45 -15.29
N LEU A 118 -2.79 -5.20 -15.47
CA LEU A 118 -2.76 -4.54 -16.77
C LEU A 118 -1.31 -4.19 -17.13
N VAL A 119 -0.99 -4.26 -18.42
CA VAL A 119 0.33 -3.92 -18.94
C VAL A 119 0.21 -2.82 -19.99
N ASP A 120 1.01 -1.76 -19.84
CA ASP A 120 1.13 -0.73 -20.87
C ASP A 120 1.87 -1.29 -22.09
N SER A 121 1.23 -1.27 -23.26
CA SER A 121 1.80 -1.84 -24.49
C SER A 121 3.05 -1.12 -25.01
N THR A 122 3.25 0.14 -24.61
CA THR A 122 4.35 1.00 -25.06
C THR A 122 5.54 0.91 -24.11
N THR A 123 5.28 0.97 -22.80
CA THR A 123 6.34 1.00 -21.77
C THR A 123 6.60 -0.35 -21.11
N GLY A 124 5.68 -1.30 -21.21
CA GLY A 124 5.71 -2.56 -20.47
C GLY A 124 5.32 -2.43 -19.00
N ALA A 125 4.92 -1.24 -18.54
CA ALA A 125 4.58 -0.98 -17.15
C ALA A 125 3.38 -1.78 -16.66
N SER A 126 3.48 -2.34 -15.45
CA SER A 126 2.39 -3.09 -14.81
C SER A 126 1.61 -2.20 -13.84
N PHE A 127 0.28 -2.22 -13.94
CA PHE A 127 -0.60 -1.35 -13.14
C PHE A 127 -1.99 -1.98 -12.94
N ASN A 128 -2.78 -1.44 -12.01
CA ASN A 128 -4.19 -1.83 -11.81
C ASN A 128 -5.15 -0.64 -11.67
N ALA A 129 -4.63 0.60 -11.67
CA ALA A 129 -5.42 1.80 -11.52
C ALA A 129 -5.05 2.85 -12.57
N HIS A 130 -6.08 3.49 -13.13
CA HIS A 130 -5.96 4.67 -13.98
C HIS A 130 -6.14 5.93 -13.13
N GLY A 131 -5.17 6.83 -13.17
CA GLY A 131 -5.23 8.14 -12.55
C GLY A 131 -5.49 9.26 -13.56
N ASP A 132 -5.56 10.48 -13.04
CA ASP A 132 -5.75 11.68 -13.85
C ASP A 132 -4.57 11.91 -14.81
N ASN A 133 -4.86 12.59 -15.92
CA ASN A 133 -3.88 12.94 -16.96
C ASN A 133 -3.11 11.73 -17.52
N GLY A 134 -3.76 10.57 -17.60
CA GLY A 134 -3.18 9.34 -18.16
C GLY A 134 -2.16 8.66 -17.25
N ARG A 135 -2.01 9.11 -15.99
CA ARG A 135 -1.15 8.44 -15.00
C ARG A 135 -1.67 7.05 -14.67
N LYS A 136 -0.76 6.16 -14.31
CA LYS A 136 -1.05 4.78 -13.97
C LYS A 136 -0.43 4.46 -12.63
N TYR A 137 -1.11 3.64 -11.84
CA TYR A 137 -0.69 3.29 -10.49
C TYR A 137 -0.92 1.82 -10.20
N LEU A 138 -0.14 1.31 -9.27
CA LEU A 138 -0.41 0.04 -8.61
C LEU A 138 -0.90 0.33 -7.19
N LEU A 139 -2.12 -0.09 -6.89
CA LEU A 139 -2.77 0.14 -5.60
C LEU A 139 -3.04 -1.21 -4.91
N PRO A 140 -2.92 -1.29 -3.57
CA PRO A 140 -3.16 -2.53 -2.84
C PRO A 140 -4.63 -2.94 -2.95
N ALA A 141 -4.88 -4.24 -2.89
CA ALA A 141 -6.21 -4.76 -2.59
C ALA A 141 -6.63 -4.36 -1.16
N LEU A 142 -7.93 -4.26 -0.94
CA LEU A 142 -8.51 -4.06 0.38
C LEU A 142 -9.28 -5.30 0.81
N TYR A 143 -9.17 -5.66 2.08
CA TYR A 143 -9.95 -6.75 2.65
C TYR A 143 -11.42 -6.36 2.73
N ASP A 144 -12.26 -7.15 2.07
CA ASP A 144 -13.70 -7.03 2.11
C ASP A 144 -14.29 -8.02 3.14
N PRO A 145 -14.85 -7.51 4.26
CA PRO A 145 -15.41 -8.38 5.30
C PRO A 145 -16.70 -9.09 4.85
N SER A 146 -17.36 -8.62 3.79
CA SER A 146 -18.59 -9.25 3.29
C SER A 146 -18.30 -10.53 2.51
N THR A 147 -17.15 -10.62 1.86
CA THR A 147 -16.71 -11.78 1.08
C THR A 147 -15.57 -12.56 1.75
N ALA A 148 -15.03 -12.03 2.85
CA ALA A 148 -13.86 -12.54 3.55
C ALA A 148 -12.63 -12.72 2.62
N SER A 149 -12.47 -11.81 1.65
CA SER A 149 -11.41 -11.87 0.64
C SER A 149 -10.81 -10.49 0.34
N CYS A 150 -9.65 -10.48 -0.32
CA CYS A 150 -9.03 -9.26 -0.81
C CYS A 150 -9.65 -8.85 -2.16
N SER A 151 -10.22 -7.65 -2.20
CA SER A 151 -10.83 -7.07 -3.40
C SER A 151 -9.80 -6.23 -4.17
N THR A 152 -9.55 -6.60 -5.41
CA THR A 152 -8.63 -5.92 -6.35
C THR A 152 -9.40 -5.01 -7.29
N LEU A 153 -8.68 -4.08 -7.94
CA LEU A 153 -9.27 -3.21 -8.97
C LEU A 153 -9.41 -3.92 -10.32
N VAL A 154 -8.65 -4.99 -10.53
CA VAL A 154 -8.59 -5.81 -11.76
C VAL A 154 -8.54 -7.30 -11.44
#